data_AF-A0A7X7VD96-F1
#
_entry.id   AF-A0A7X7VD96-F1
#
_cell.length_a   1.000
_cell.length_b   1.000
_cell.length_c   1.000
_cell.angle_alpha   90.00
_cell.angle_beta   90.00
_cell.angle_gamma   90.00
#
_symmetry.space_group_name_H-M   'P 1'
#
loop_
_entity.id
_entity.type
_entity.pdbx_description
1 polymer ?
#
loop_
_entity_poly.entity_id
_entity_poly.type
_entity_poly.pdbx_seq_one_letter_code
_entity_poly.pdbx_strand_id
1 'polypeptide(L)'
;MKKGLFWTLAVVVTLASAVYQRMTGPTYPLKGRAAVGGTEVRFELPRSAETTAEAEVAVPAAAGLEGELVWRRFPTDDAWTRVPLARDGDRLVGRLPVQPAAGKVAYRVVLRAGGAETSLTGEEPAVLRYKDPVPAWIIIPHVLVIFAAMLFSTAAGLAALDKKRNPRRFVLWTVGLMFLGGFVLGPLMQKFAFGVAWAGFPLGTDLTDNKTLIAFLAWIVAWAAGRKGRTARPFVVAASLVTLVVYLIPHSLLGSQYDYTKSGHGGNP
;
A
#
# COMPACT_ATOMS: atom_id res chain seq x y z
N MET A 1 -10.69 -5.94 32.66
CA MET A 1 -9.31 -6.31 32.27
C MET A 1 -8.28 -5.47 33.03
N LYS A 2 -7.16 -6.07 33.49
CA LYS A 2 -6.04 -5.32 34.11
C LYS A 2 -5.50 -4.26 33.13
N LYS A 3 -5.04 -3.11 33.63
CA LYS A 3 -4.61 -1.97 32.77
C LYS A 3 -3.46 -2.33 31.83
N GLY A 4 -2.48 -3.11 32.29
CA GLY A 4 -1.38 -3.60 31.45
C GLY A 4 -1.89 -4.44 30.29
N LEU A 5 -2.62 -5.51 30.59
CA LEU A 5 -3.19 -6.42 29.56
C LEU A 5 -4.04 -5.69 28.52
N PHE A 6 -4.82 -4.68 28.93
CA PHE A 6 -5.62 -3.86 28.01
C PHE A 6 -4.76 -3.17 26.95
N TRP A 7 -3.71 -2.47 27.36
CA TRP A 7 -2.85 -1.74 26.44
C TRP A 7 -1.95 -2.67 25.64
N THR A 8 -1.46 -3.75 26.24
CA THR A 8 -0.71 -4.78 25.52
C THR A 8 -1.55 -5.36 24.39
N LEU A 9 -2.80 -5.73 24.64
CA LEU A 9 -3.68 -6.27 23.61
C LEU A 9 -3.98 -5.25 22.51
N ALA A 10 -4.25 -3.99 22.87
CA ALA A 10 -4.47 -2.93 21.90
C ALA A 10 -3.27 -2.74 20.97
N VAL A 11 -2.05 -2.65 21.55
CA VAL A 11 -0.81 -2.48 20.79
C VAL A 11 -0.53 -3.69 19.90
N VAL A 12 -0.66 -4.91 20.42
CA VAL A 12 -0.42 -6.14 19.63
C VAL A 12 -1.36 -6.22 18.44
N VAL A 13 -2.65 -5.97 18.63
CA VAL A 13 -3.63 -5.97 17.53
C VAL A 13 -3.30 -4.88 16.50
N THR A 14 -3.01 -3.65 16.94
CA THR A 14 -2.64 -2.56 16.04
C THR A 14 -1.38 -2.86 15.23
N LEU A 15 -0.32 -3.36 15.88
CA LEU A 15 0.94 -3.70 15.20
C LEU A 15 0.75 -4.87 14.23
N ALA A 16 0.02 -5.91 14.64
CA ALA A 16 -0.30 -7.04 13.75
C ALA A 16 -1.06 -6.58 12.51
N SER A 17 -2.08 -5.74 12.66
CA SER A 17 -2.82 -5.16 11.53
C SER A 17 -1.95 -4.29 10.63
N ALA A 18 -1.02 -3.50 11.20
CA ALA A 18 -0.12 -2.65 10.42
C ALA A 18 0.91 -3.47 9.62
N VAL A 19 1.48 -4.52 10.22
CA VAL A 19 2.39 -5.45 9.53
C VAL A 19 1.66 -6.15 8.40
N TYR A 20 0.45 -6.68 8.66
CA TYR A 20 -0.37 -7.33 7.64
C TYR A 20 -0.68 -6.40 6.47
N GLN A 21 -1.07 -5.15 6.74
CA GLN A 21 -1.29 -4.14 5.70
C GLN A 21 -0.04 -3.90 4.87
N ARG A 22 1.12 -3.73 5.52
CA ARG A 22 2.38 -3.49 4.80
C ARG A 22 2.73 -4.65 3.88
N MET A 23 2.56 -5.89 4.35
CA MET A 23 2.91 -7.09 3.56
C MET A 23 1.95 -7.35 2.40
N THR A 24 0.67 -7.01 2.56
CA THR A 24 -0.36 -7.19 1.53
C THR A 24 -0.50 -5.98 0.60
N GLY A 25 0.20 -4.88 0.89
CA GLY A 25 0.19 -3.68 0.08
C GLY A 25 0.82 -3.87 -1.29
N PRO A 26 0.36 -3.14 -2.33
CA PRO A 26 0.88 -3.25 -3.69
C PRO A 26 2.29 -2.67 -3.84
N THR A 27 2.78 -1.91 -2.86
CA THR A 27 4.15 -1.37 -2.83
C THR A 27 5.15 -2.32 -2.19
N TYR A 28 4.70 -3.36 -1.48
CA TYR A 28 5.59 -4.35 -0.86
C TYR A 28 6.37 -5.08 -1.95
N PRO A 29 7.70 -5.22 -1.92
CA PRO A 29 8.43 -5.86 -3.02
C PRO A 29 7.98 -7.31 -3.27
N LEU A 30 7.97 -7.73 -4.54
CA LEU A 30 7.70 -9.12 -4.89
C LEU A 30 8.96 -9.93 -4.59
N LYS A 31 8.90 -10.78 -3.57
CA LYS A 31 10.03 -11.61 -3.14
C LYS A 31 9.77 -13.06 -3.49
N GLY A 32 10.81 -13.76 -3.90
CA GLY A 32 10.70 -15.17 -4.24
C GLY A 32 12.04 -15.84 -4.43
N ARG A 33 11.97 -17.10 -4.86
CA ARG A 33 13.12 -17.92 -5.20
C ARG A 33 12.79 -18.67 -6.48
N ALA A 34 13.76 -18.74 -7.38
CA ALA A 34 13.64 -19.52 -8.61
C ALA A 34 14.91 -20.33 -8.82
N ALA A 35 14.79 -21.54 -9.37
CA ALA A 35 15.95 -22.34 -9.77
C ALA A 35 16.17 -22.17 -11.28
N VAL A 36 17.37 -21.75 -11.68
CA VAL A 36 17.72 -21.51 -13.10
C VAL A 36 19.03 -22.24 -13.38
N GLY A 37 19.00 -23.23 -14.28
CA GLY A 37 20.19 -24.03 -14.62
C GLY A 37 20.86 -24.67 -13.38
N GLY A 38 20.07 -25.11 -12.40
CA GLY A 38 20.57 -25.70 -11.14
C GLY A 38 21.01 -24.70 -10.07
N THR A 39 20.94 -23.39 -10.33
CA THR A 39 21.27 -22.34 -9.35
C THR A 39 20.00 -21.73 -8.73
N GLU A 40 19.91 -21.69 -7.40
CA GLU A 40 18.84 -20.97 -6.69
C GLU A 40 19.12 -19.46 -6.70
N VAL A 41 18.21 -18.69 -7.29
CA VAL A 41 18.24 -17.22 -7.30
C VAL A 41 17.14 -16.72 -6.38
N ARG A 42 17.53 -16.03 -5.30
CA ARG A 42 16.61 -15.28 -4.44
C ARG A 42 16.49 -13.85 -4.97
N PHE A 43 15.27 -13.37 -5.13
CA PHE A 43 15.02 -12.07 -5.75
C PHE A 43 14.05 -11.23 -4.94
N GLU A 44 14.16 -9.91 -5.14
CA GLU A 44 13.27 -8.89 -4.62
C GLU A 44 13.01 -7.88 -5.73
N LEU A 45 11.81 -7.92 -6.31
CA LEU A 45 11.44 -7.07 -7.44
C LEU A 45 10.59 -5.88 -6.95
N PRO A 46 10.93 -4.63 -7.32
CA PRO A 46 10.22 -3.45 -6.85
C PRO A 46 8.80 -3.37 -7.41
N ARG A 47 7.85 -2.92 -6.59
CA ARG A 47 6.47 -2.63 -7.05
C ARG A 47 6.10 -1.14 -6.95
N SER A 48 7.06 -0.30 -6.56
CA SER A 48 6.91 1.16 -6.57
C SER A 48 8.25 1.82 -6.83
N ALA A 49 8.21 2.97 -7.51
CA ALA A 49 9.36 3.85 -7.71
C ALA A 49 8.93 5.32 -7.67
N GLU A 50 9.90 6.21 -7.55
CA GLU A 50 9.66 7.65 -7.63
C GLU A 50 9.82 8.16 -9.06
N THR A 51 9.15 9.25 -9.40
CA THR A 51 9.20 9.88 -10.75
C THR A 51 10.52 10.60 -11.05
N THR A 52 11.43 10.65 -10.09
CA THR A 52 12.72 11.36 -10.18
C THR A 52 13.83 10.55 -10.82
N ALA A 53 13.67 9.23 -10.95
CA ALA A 53 14.67 8.34 -11.52
C ALA A 53 14.04 7.07 -12.09
N GLU A 54 14.76 6.43 -13.02
CA GLU A 54 14.40 5.10 -13.51
C GLU A 54 14.34 4.09 -12.37
N ALA A 55 13.41 3.13 -12.46
CA ALA A 55 13.32 2.09 -11.44
C ALA A 55 14.34 0.98 -11.72
N GLU A 56 15.30 0.82 -10.81
CA GLU A 56 16.27 -0.26 -10.86
C GLU A 56 15.61 -1.61 -10.52
N VAL A 57 15.75 -2.59 -11.41
CA VAL A 57 15.38 -3.98 -11.19
C VAL A 57 16.66 -4.79 -11.15
N ALA A 58 17.02 -5.29 -9.97
CA ALA A 58 18.27 -6.00 -9.74
C ALA A 58 18.03 -7.41 -9.19
N VAL A 59 18.82 -8.36 -9.66
CA VAL A 59 18.85 -9.75 -9.15
C VAL A 59 20.29 -10.23 -9.01
N PRO A 60 20.59 -11.22 -8.16
CA PRO A 60 21.94 -11.75 -8.02
C PRO A 60 22.51 -12.31 -9.34
N ALA A 61 23.76 -11.97 -9.67
CA ALA A 61 24.47 -12.41 -10.88
C ALA A 61 25.32 -13.66 -10.63
N ALA A 62 24.68 -14.83 -10.56
CA ALA A 62 25.42 -16.10 -10.53
C ALA A 62 26.26 -16.30 -11.82
N ALA A 63 27.32 -17.11 -11.77
CA ALA A 63 28.19 -17.33 -12.92
C ALA A 63 27.41 -17.94 -14.10
N GLY A 64 27.58 -17.39 -15.31
CA GLY A 64 26.87 -17.85 -16.52
C GLY A 64 25.36 -17.53 -16.53
N LEU A 65 24.87 -16.78 -15.55
CA LEU A 65 23.49 -16.29 -15.53
C LEU A 65 23.38 -15.03 -16.37
N GLU A 66 22.50 -15.07 -17.34
CA GLU A 66 22.05 -13.93 -18.14
C GLU A 66 20.58 -13.64 -17.81
N GLY A 67 20.11 -12.46 -18.19
CA GLY A 67 18.69 -12.17 -18.05
C GLY A 67 18.21 -11.03 -18.92
N GLU A 68 16.90 -10.95 -19.04
CA GLU A 68 16.18 -9.91 -19.77
C GLU A 68 15.07 -9.34 -18.90
N LEU A 69 14.92 -8.03 -18.98
CA LEU A 69 13.79 -7.28 -18.48
C LEU A 69 12.79 -7.10 -19.61
N VAL A 70 11.59 -7.65 -19.44
CA VAL A 70 10.51 -7.57 -20.41
C VAL A 70 9.40 -6.71 -19.84
N TRP A 71 9.07 -5.58 -20.46
CA TRP A 71 8.13 -4.62 -19.87
C TRP A 71 7.24 -3.92 -20.90
N ARG A 72 6.13 -3.36 -20.42
CA ARG A 72 5.25 -2.44 -21.16
C ARG A 72 4.51 -1.51 -20.20
N ARG A 73 3.99 -0.39 -20.71
CA ARG A 73 3.09 0.48 -19.92
C ARG A 73 1.81 -0.29 -19.54
N PHE A 74 1.19 0.09 -18.44
CA PHE A 74 0.00 -0.58 -17.93
C PHE A 74 -1.09 0.41 -17.51
N PRO A 75 -2.37 0.17 -17.86
CA PRO A 75 -2.87 -0.88 -18.75
C PRO A 75 -2.92 -0.37 -20.20
N THR A 76 -1.95 -0.76 -21.01
CA THR A 76 -1.94 -0.47 -22.45
C THR A 76 -1.73 -1.75 -23.23
N ASP A 77 -2.13 -1.74 -24.50
CA ASP A 77 -1.90 -2.83 -25.45
C ASP A 77 -0.57 -2.70 -26.20
N ASP A 78 0.33 -1.84 -25.71
CA ASP A 78 1.69 -1.72 -26.20
C ASP A 78 2.39 -3.08 -26.32
N ALA A 79 3.23 -3.20 -27.35
CA ALA A 79 4.13 -4.33 -27.50
C ALA A 79 5.11 -4.41 -26.32
N TRP A 80 5.49 -5.63 -25.95
CA TRP A 80 6.48 -5.85 -24.89
C TRP A 80 7.89 -5.49 -25.36
N THR A 81 8.50 -4.52 -24.70
CA THR A 81 9.90 -4.16 -24.88
C THR A 81 10.78 -5.13 -24.11
N ARG A 82 11.87 -5.60 -24.72
CA ARG A 82 12.85 -6.50 -24.11
C ARG A 82 14.19 -5.79 -24.03
N VAL A 83 14.78 -5.77 -22.84
CA VAL A 83 16.07 -5.14 -22.57
C VAL A 83 16.95 -6.15 -21.84
N PRO A 84 18.18 -6.45 -22.31
CA PRO A 84 19.09 -7.31 -21.58
C PRO A 84 19.46 -6.69 -20.23
N LEU A 85 19.56 -7.51 -19.19
CA LEU A 85 20.11 -7.08 -17.91
C LEU A 85 21.62 -6.93 -18.02
N ALA A 86 22.14 -5.80 -17.59
CA ALA A 86 23.58 -5.55 -17.55
C ALA A 86 24.17 -6.15 -16.28
N ARG A 87 25.32 -6.82 -16.38
CA ARG A 87 26.05 -7.26 -15.20
C ARG A 87 26.75 -6.06 -14.54
N ASP A 88 26.46 -5.86 -13.27
CA ASP A 88 27.04 -4.85 -12.38
C ASP A 88 27.52 -5.56 -11.11
N GLY A 89 28.81 -5.94 -11.10
CA GLY A 89 29.41 -6.70 -10.00
C GLY A 89 28.73 -8.05 -9.76
N ASP A 90 28.11 -8.18 -8.59
CA ASP A 90 27.36 -9.36 -8.13
C ASP A 90 25.87 -9.32 -8.48
N ARG A 91 25.44 -8.35 -9.33
CA ARG A 91 24.04 -8.16 -9.73
C ARG A 91 23.86 -8.10 -11.25
N LEU A 92 22.71 -8.57 -11.72
CA LEU A 92 22.17 -8.30 -13.04
C LEU A 92 21.13 -7.20 -12.89
N VAL A 93 21.32 -6.10 -13.60
CA VAL A 93 20.56 -4.87 -13.42
C VAL A 93 19.88 -4.46 -14.72
N GLY A 94 18.58 -4.21 -14.63
CA GLY A 94 17.77 -3.58 -15.67
C GLY A 94 17.11 -2.33 -15.12
N ARG A 95 16.69 -1.43 -16.01
CA ARG A 95 16.05 -0.18 -15.61
C ARG A 95 14.72 -0.04 -16.33
N LEU A 96 13.67 0.24 -15.58
CA LEU A 96 12.37 0.60 -16.13
C LEU A 96 12.32 2.11 -16.31
N PRO A 97 11.81 2.62 -17.45
CA PRO A 97 11.77 4.04 -17.69
C PRO A 97 10.78 4.73 -16.75
N VAL A 98 11.12 5.96 -16.39
CA VAL A 98 10.26 6.85 -15.59
C VAL A 98 8.87 6.94 -16.21
N GLN A 99 7.84 6.89 -15.38
CA GLN A 99 6.47 7.22 -15.78
C GLN A 99 5.95 8.42 -15.00
N PRO A 100 4.92 9.12 -15.51
CA PRO A 100 4.19 10.11 -14.74
C PRO A 100 3.65 9.54 -13.41
N ALA A 101 3.33 10.41 -12.46
CA ALA A 101 2.72 10.01 -11.21
C ALA A 101 1.42 9.21 -11.44
N ALA A 102 1.22 8.15 -10.66
CA ALA A 102 0.18 7.12 -10.85
C ALA A 102 0.31 6.27 -12.14
N GLY A 103 1.34 6.50 -12.94
CA GLY A 103 1.74 5.65 -14.06
C GLY A 103 2.18 4.28 -13.59
N LYS A 104 1.89 3.25 -14.39
CA LYS A 104 2.21 1.87 -14.06
C LYS A 104 2.95 1.20 -15.22
N VAL A 105 3.89 0.34 -14.88
CA VAL A 105 4.61 -0.52 -15.82
C VAL A 105 4.40 -1.96 -15.39
N ALA A 106 3.96 -2.80 -16.32
CA ALA A 106 3.96 -4.24 -16.13
C ALA A 106 5.30 -4.78 -16.64
N TYR A 107 5.97 -5.62 -15.86
CA TYR A 107 7.26 -6.18 -16.23
C TYR A 107 7.47 -7.62 -15.75
N ARG A 108 8.37 -8.32 -16.42
CA ARG A 108 8.85 -9.66 -16.08
C ARG A 108 10.37 -9.64 -16.10
N VAL A 109 10.96 -10.44 -15.21
CA VAL A 109 12.39 -10.72 -15.24
C VAL A 109 12.57 -12.16 -15.66
N VAL A 110 13.24 -12.36 -16.78
CA VAL A 110 13.50 -13.67 -17.36
C VAL A 110 14.98 -13.95 -17.23
N LEU A 111 15.34 -15.06 -16.60
CA LEU A 111 16.73 -15.48 -16.43
C LEU A 111 17.04 -16.68 -17.30
N ARG A 112 18.27 -16.73 -17.81
CA ARG A 112 18.78 -17.81 -18.64
C ARG A 112 20.12 -18.31 -18.11
N ALA A 113 20.27 -19.63 -18.01
CA ALA A 113 21.53 -20.27 -17.69
C ALA A 113 21.58 -21.68 -18.30
N GLY A 114 22.67 -22.00 -19.02
CA GLY A 114 22.88 -23.34 -19.57
C GLY A 114 21.75 -23.83 -20.50
N GLY A 115 21.10 -22.92 -21.24
CA GLY A 115 19.96 -23.23 -22.13
C GLY A 115 18.60 -23.32 -21.46
N ALA A 116 18.51 -23.27 -20.13
CA ALA A 116 17.25 -23.18 -19.39
C ALA A 116 16.80 -21.71 -19.26
N GLU A 117 15.50 -21.46 -19.40
CA GLU A 117 14.88 -20.14 -19.21
C GLU A 117 13.86 -20.20 -18.07
N THR A 118 13.82 -19.18 -17.22
CA THR A 118 12.88 -19.11 -16.10
C THR A 118 12.44 -17.67 -15.82
N SER A 119 11.12 -17.45 -15.80
CA SER A 119 10.51 -16.19 -15.37
C SER A 119 10.46 -16.12 -13.84
N LEU A 120 11.04 -15.07 -13.25
CA LEU A 120 10.98 -14.84 -11.81
C LEU A 120 9.58 -14.42 -11.33
N THR A 121 8.78 -13.84 -12.22
CA THR A 121 7.42 -13.40 -11.90
C THR A 121 6.38 -14.49 -12.19
N GLY A 122 6.78 -15.63 -12.78
CA GLY A 122 5.86 -16.65 -13.26
C GLY A 122 5.06 -16.17 -14.48
N GLU A 123 3.78 -16.55 -14.54
CA GLU A 123 2.86 -16.19 -15.63
C GLU A 123 2.37 -14.74 -15.52
N GLU A 124 2.14 -14.25 -14.31
CA GLU A 124 1.66 -12.88 -14.09
C GLU A 124 2.82 -11.89 -14.04
N PRO A 125 2.77 -10.77 -14.77
CA PRO A 125 3.81 -9.75 -14.67
C PRO A 125 3.72 -9.03 -13.32
N ALA A 126 4.89 -8.62 -12.80
CA ALA A 126 4.93 -7.67 -11.71
C ALA A 126 4.45 -6.30 -12.22
N VAL A 127 3.68 -5.57 -11.40
CA VAL A 127 3.24 -4.22 -11.72
C VAL A 127 3.96 -3.24 -10.80
N LEU A 128 4.72 -2.33 -11.38
CA LEU A 128 5.37 -1.22 -10.69
C LEU A 128 4.57 0.06 -10.89
N ARG A 129 4.31 0.79 -9.80
CA ARG A 129 3.62 2.07 -9.81
C ARG A 129 4.55 3.22 -9.44
N TYR A 130 4.55 4.26 -10.27
CA TYR A 130 5.27 5.50 -10.03
C TYR A 130 4.46 6.46 -9.15
N LYS A 131 5.17 7.15 -8.26
CA LYS A 131 4.64 8.23 -7.41
C LYS A 131 5.63 9.39 -7.38
N ASP A 132 5.15 10.60 -7.17
CA ASP A 132 6.04 11.71 -6.88
C ASP A 132 6.64 11.58 -5.46
N PRO A 133 7.84 12.13 -5.20
CA PRO A 133 8.40 12.21 -3.86
C PRO A 133 7.48 13.01 -2.94
N VAL A 134 7.21 12.48 -1.75
CA VAL A 134 6.39 13.18 -0.76
C VAL A 134 7.28 13.64 0.38
N PRO A 135 7.25 14.94 0.75
CA PRO A 135 8.07 15.43 1.84
C PRO A 135 7.89 14.68 3.16
N ALA A 136 8.99 14.41 3.85
CA ALA A 136 8.99 13.68 5.13
C ALA A 136 8.15 14.37 6.21
N TRP A 137 8.05 15.70 6.19
CA TRP A 137 7.21 16.46 7.11
C TRP A 137 5.70 16.24 6.91
N ILE A 138 5.27 15.59 5.81
CA ILE A 138 3.89 15.13 5.62
C ILE A 138 3.78 13.64 5.98
N ILE A 139 4.72 12.82 5.51
CA ILE A 139 4.73 11.37 5.77
C ILE A 139 4.75 11.08 7.28
N ILE A 140 5.68 11.71 8.01
CA ILE A 140 5.89 11.42 9.44
C ILE A 140 4.62 11.74 10.24
N PRO A 141 4.03 12.96 10.17
CA PRO A 141 2.78 13.24 10.88
C PRO A 141 1.63 12.35 10.43
N HIS A 142 1.49 12.08 9.13
CA HIS A 142 0.41 11.23 8.61
C HIS A 142 0.48 9.83 9.22
N VAL A 143 1.65 9.19 9.15
CA VAL A 143 1.87 7.86 9.72
C VAL A 143 1.58 7.85 11.22
N LEU A 144 2.11 8.81 11.98
CA LEU A 144 1.85 8.89 13.43
C LEU A 144 0.36 9.01 13.76
N VAL A 145 -0.37 9.85 13.01
CA VAL A 145 -1.82 10.04 13.20
C VAL A 145 -2.60 8.77 12.85
N ILE A 146 -2.25 8.08 11.77
CA ILE A 146 -2.91 6.81 11.39
C ILE A 146 -2.66 5.72 12.44
N PHE A 147 -1.42 5.54 12.90
CA PHE A 147 -1.12 4.57 13.96
C PHE A 147 -1.83 4.91 15.27
N ALA A 148 -1.90 6.19 15.64
CA ALA A 148 -2.67 6.62 16.79
C ALA A 148 -4.17 6.34 16.60
N ALA A 149 -4.76 6.66 15.44
CA ALA A 149 -6.15 6.38 15.13
C ALA A 149 -6.47 4.88 15.24
N MET A 150 -5.60 4.01 14.70
CA MET A 150 -5.71 2.56 14.82
C MET A 150 -5.67 2.10 16.28
N LEU A 151 -4.69 2.58 17.05
CA LEU A 151 -4.54 2.22 18.46
C LEU A 151 -5.76 2.64 19.29
N PHE A 152 -6.24 3.87 19.11
CA PHE A 152 -7.41 4.37 19.83
C PHE A 152 -8.71 3.68 19.39
N SER A 153 -8.85 3.31 18.11
CA SER A 153 -9.95 2.51 17.58
C SER A 153 -10.00 1.13 18.25
N THR A 154 -8.87 0.43 18.31
CA THR A 154 -8.75 -0.87 18.99
C THR A 154 -9.01 -0.72 20.49
N ALA A 155 -8.43 0.28 21.14
CA ALA A 155 -8.63 0.56 22.56
C ALA A 155 -10.11 0.85 22.87
N ALA A 156 -10.81 1.58 22.00
CA ALA A 156 -12.25 1.85 22.12
C ALA A 156 -13.08 0.56 22.04
N GLY A 157 -12.79 -0.31 21.06
CA GLY A 157 -13.44 -1.62 20.92
C GLY A 157 -13.25 -2.50 22.16
N LEU A 158 -12.00 -2.64 22.63
CA LEU A 158 -11.68 -3.40 23.85
C LEU A 158 -12.34 -2.79 25.11
N ALA A 159 -12.40 -1.47 25.21
CA ALA A 159 -13.06 -0.78 26.32
C ALA A 159 -14.58 -0.95 26.27
N ALA A 160 -15.17 -1.07 25.07
CA ALA A 160 -16.60 -1.33 24.91
C ALA A 160 -16.99 -2.77 25.32
N LEU A 161 -16.08 -3.73 25.19
CA LEU A 161 -16.25 -5.10 25.71
C LEU A 161 -16.07 -5.19 27.24
N ASP A 162 -15.22 -4.34 27.83
CA ASP A 162 -14.99 -4.30 29.28
C ASP A 162 -16.03 -3.41 29.99
N LYS A 163 -17.00 -4.03 30.68
CA LYS A 163 -18.06 -3.31 31.44
C LYS A 163 -17.50 -2.30 32.45
N LYS A 164 -16.27 -2.51 32.94
CA LYS A 164 -15.62 -1.64 33.95
C LYS A 164 -14.97 -0.38 33.35
N ARG A 165 -14.86 -0.28 32.01
CA ARG A 165 -14.21 0.84 31.32
C ARG A 165 -15.22 1.68 30.55
N ASN A 166 -14.93 2.97 30.40
CA ASN A 166 -15.74 3.87 29.60
C ASN A 166 -15.06 4.11 28.23
N PRO A 167 -15.66 3.68 27.10
CA PRO A 167 -15.04 3.82 25.78
C PRO A 167 -15.06 5.25 25.23
N ARG A 168 -15.85 6.17 25.78
CA ARG A 168 -16.13 7.47 25.14
C ARG A 168 -14.91 8.31 24.81
N ARG A 169 -13.93 8.38 25.72
CA ARG A 169 -12.73 9.18 25.46
C ARG A 169 -11.94 8.61 24.27
N PHE A 170 -11.88 7.30 24.16
CA PHE A 170 -11.24 6.63 23.02
C PHE A 170 -12.01 6.84 21.72
N VAL A 171 -13.35 6.85 21.76
CA VAL A 171 -14.19 7.21 20.60
C VAL A 171 -13.86 8.63 20.10
N LEU A 172 -13.81 9.62 20.99
CA LEU A 172 -13.49 11.01 20.62
C LEU A 172 -12.10 11.15 19.99
N TRP A 173 -11.09 10.52 20.60
CA TRP A 173 -9.74 10.46 20.03
C TRP A 173 -9.73 9.78 18.66
N THR A 174 -10.45 8.66 18.51
CA THR A 174 -10.53 7.93 17.24
C THR A 174 -11.16 8.79 16.15
N VAL A 175 -12.29 9.44 16.41
CA VAL A 175 -12.95 10.34 15.46
C VAL A 175 -12.01 11.48 15.04
N GLY A 176 -11.40 12.16 16.01
CA GLY A 176 -10.49 13.27 15.71
C GLY A 176 -9.26 12.86 14.90
N LEU A 177 -8.62 11.76 15.29
CA LEU A 177 -7.43 11.23 14.60
C LEU A 177 -7.77 10.65 13.23
N MET A 178 -8.91 9.97 13.06
CA MET A 178 -9.35 9.49 11.75
C MET A 178 -9.72 10.63 10.82
N PHE A 179 -10.33 11.70 11.33
CA PHE A 179 -10.59 12.89 10.53
C PHE A 179 -9.26 13.52 10.05
N LEU A 180 -8.34 13.77 10.98
CA LEU A 180 -7.04 14.37 10.67
C LEU A 180 -6.21 13.47 9.73
N GLY A 181 -6.16 12.17 10.00
CA GLY A 181 -5.40 11.22 9.19
C GLY A 181 -6.02 10.95 7.83
N GLY A 182 -7.33 10.73 7.78
CA GLY A 182 -8.06 10.28 6.59
C GLY A 182 -8.57 11.38 5.68
N PHE A 183 -8.87 12.57 6.20
CA PHE A 183 -9.50 13.67 5.43
C PHE A 183 -8.67 14.95 5.38
N VAL A 184 -7.54 15.02 6.10
CA VAL A 184 -6.61 16.16 6.02
C VAL A 184 -5.26 15.67 5.49
N LEU A 185 -4.57 14.83 6.26
CA LEU A 185 -3.23 14.36 5.92
C LEU A 185 -3.24 13.34 4.78
N GLY A 186 -4.24 12.46 4.70
CA GLY A 186 -4.40 11.50 3.60
C GLY A 186 -4.56 12.17 2.23
N PRO A 187 -5.52 13.12 2.08
CA PRO A 187 -5.66 13.91 0.87
C PRO A 187 -4.43 14.70 0.49
N LEU A 188 -3.76 15.28 1.49
CA LEU A 188 -2.50 15.98 1.27
C LEU A 188 -1.44 15.01 0.72
N MET A 189 -1.28 13.85 1.35
CA MET A 189 -0.38 12.79 0.91
C MET A 189 -0.67 12.35 -0.54
N GLN A 190 -1.93 12.11 -0.90
CA GLN A 190 -2.30 11.73 -2.27
C GLN A 190 -2.04 12.85 -3.28
N LYS A 191 -2.33 14.10 -2.92
CA LYS A 191 -2.08 15.25 -3.78
C LYS A 191 -0.60 15.38 -4.12
N PHE A 192 0.28 15.20 -3.13
CA PHE A 192 1.72 15.21 -3.37
C PHE A 192 2.21 14.01 -4.17
N ALA A 193 1.65 12.81 -3.96
CA ALA A 193 2.13 11.60 -4.61
C ALA A 193 1.59 11.40 -6.05
N PHE A 194 0.37 11.86 -6.32
CA PHE A 194 -0.41 11.54 -7.52
C PHE A 194 -1.17 12.72 -8.14
N GLY A 195 -1.04 13.93 -7.58
CA GLY A 195 -1.74 15.12 -8.08
C GLY A 195 -3.24 15.19 -7.76
N VAL A 196 -3.83 14.16 -7.15
CA VAL A 196 -5.26 14.10 -6.80
C VAL A 196 -5.40 14.06 -5.28
N ALA A 197 -6.23 14.94 -4.71
CA ALA A 197 -6.41 15.01 -3.26
C ALA A 197 -7.47 14.04 -2.72
N TRP A 198 -8.46 13.66 -3.52
CA TRP A 198 -9.46 12.68 -3.11
C TRP A 198 -10.01 11.97 -4.34
N ALA A 199 -9.87 10.66 -4.38
CA ALA A 199 -10.33 9.80 -5.46
C ALA A 199 -11.49 8.87 -5.04
N GLY A 200 -11.98 8.99 -3.80
CA GLY A 200 -13.17 8.29 -3.31
C GLY A 200 -14.49 8.99 -3.61
N PHE A 201 -15.59 8.39 -3.17
CA PHE A 201 -16.94 8.94 -3.27
C PHE A 201 -17.02 10.31 -2.59
N PRO A 202 -17.74 11.29 -3.16
CA PRO A 202 -18.52 11.22 -4.41
C PRO A 202 -17.74 11.52 -5.69
N LEU A 203 -16.43 11.83 -5.60
CA LEU A 203 -15.63 12.30 -6.73
C LEU A 203 -14.98 11.17 -7.55
N GLY A 204 -14.92 9.96 -7.00
CA GLY A 204 -14.38 8.78 -7.68
C GLY A 204 -14.72 7.48 -6.98
N THR A 205 -13.98 6.43 -7.33
CA THR A 205 -14.22 5.05 -6.90
C THR A 205 -13.03 4.40 -6.19
N ASP A 206 -12.03 5.19 -5.79
CA ASP A 206 -10.83 4.68 -5.11
C ASP A 206 -11.19 3.92 -3.83
N LEU A 207 -10.72 2.68 -3.78
CA LEU A 207 -11.06 1.77 -2.70
C LEU A 207 -10.51 2.23 -1.35
N THR A 208 -9.34 2.88 -1.33
CA THR A 208 -8.66 3.31 -0.10
C THR A 208 -9.41 4.47 0.54
N ASP A 209 -9.82 5.44 -0.27
CA ASP A 209 -10.58 6.61 0.19
C ASP A 209 -11.99 6.19 0.66
N ASN A 210 -12.65 5.32 -0.10
CA ASN A 210 -13.97 4.80 0.25
C ASN A 210 -13.96 3.99 1.56
N LYS A 211 -12.96 3.14 1.75
CA LYS A 211 -12.77 2.42 3.02
C LYS A 211 -12.60 3.37 4.20
N THR A 212 -11.80 4.41 4.03
CA THR A 212 -11.57 5.43 5.05
C THR A 212 -12.87 6.15 5.39
N LEU A 213 -13.66 6.51 4.38
CA LEU A 213 -14.98 7.12 4.54
C LEU A 213 -15.96 6.20 5.30
N ILE A 214 -16.07 4.93 4.91
CA ILE A 214 -16.94 3.95 5.58
C ILE A 214 -16.55 3.80 7.06
N ALA A 215 -15.26 3.61 7.33
CA ALA A 215 -14.77 3.49 8.71
C ALA A 215 -15.08 4.75 9.52
N PHE A 216 -14.84 5.93 8.95
CA PHE A 216 -15.13 7.20 9.61
C PHE A 216 -16.63 7.39 9.90
N LEU A 217 -17.52 7.09 8.94
CA LEU A 217 -18.96 7.16 9.15
C LEU A 217 -19.42 6.21 10.26
N ALA A 218 -18.88 4.99 10.34
CA ALA A 218 -19.16 4.07 11.44
C ALA A 218 -18.77 4.67 12.80
N TRP A 219 -17.64 5.37 12.88
CA TRP A 219 -17.23 6.08 14.10
C TRP A 219 -18.10 7.29 14.43
N ILE A 220 -18.56 8.05 13.42
CA ILE A 220 -19.52 9.13 13.61
C ILE A 220 -20.84 8.60 14.18
N VAL A 221 -21.34 7.47 13.67
CA VAL A 221 -22.53 6.81 14.23
C VAL A 221 -22.29 6.38 15.68
N ALA A 222 -21.15 5.74 15.98
CA ALA A 222 -20.81 5.33 17.34
C ALA A 222 -20.70 6.51 18.30
N TRP A 223 -20.09 7.61 17.86
CA TRP A 223 -20.01 8.86 18.62
C TRP A 223 -21.39 9.48 18.83
N ALA A 224 -22.21 9.58 17.78
CA ALA A 224 -23.54 10.16 17.83
C ALA A 224 -24.49 9.38 18.75
N ALA A 225 -24.42 8.05 18.74
CA ALA A 225 -25.16 7.15 19.64
C ALA A 225 -24.69 7.28 21.10
N GLY A 226 -23.42 7.63 21.31
CA GLY A 226 -22.82 7.89 22.63
C GLY A 226 -23.12 9.28 23.21
N ARG A 227 -23.84 10.15 22.47
CA ARG A 227 -24.26 11.47 22.98
C ARG A 227 -25.22 11.33 24.17
N LYS A 228 -25.41 12.43 24.90
CA LYS A 228 -26.26 12.50 26.11
C LYS A 228 -25.85 11.53 27.22
N GLY A 229 -24.56 11.21 27.32
CA GLY A 229 -24.08 10.41 28.43
C GLY A 229 -24.36 8.91 28.30
N ARG A 230 -24.60 8.37 27.09
CA ARG A 230 -24.72 6.92 26.81
C ARG A 230 -23.37 6.32 26.38
N THR A 231 -23.06 5.09 26.79
CA THR A 231 -21.78 4.45 26.39
C THR A 231 -21.80 3.89 24.97
N ALA A 232 -23.00 3.62 24.43
CA ALA A 232 -23.22 3.11 23.08
C ALA A 232 -22.32 1.92 22.71
N ARG A 233 -22.04 1.04 23.68
CA ARG A 233 -21.08 -0.07 23.54
C ARG A 233 -21.28 -0.91 22.26
N PRO A 234 -22.50 -1.31 21.85
CA PRO A 234 -22.69 -2.08 20.62
C PRO A 234 -22.18 -1.35 19.38
N PHE A 235 -22.44 -0.04 19.27
CA PHE A 235 -21.98 0.77 18.15
C PHE A 235 -20.46 0.95 18.15
N VAL A 236 -19.83 1.08 19.33
CA VAL A 236 -18.37 1.17 19.44
C VAL A 236 -17.70 -0.14 19.02
N VAL A 237 -18.24 -1.28 19.45
CA VAL A 237 -17.75 -2.60 19.01
C VAL A 237 -17.90 -2.73 17.50
N ALA A 238 -19.08 -2.44 16.95
CA ALA A 238 -19.33 -2.48 15.51
C ALA A 238 -18.37 -1.58 14.72
N ALA A 239 -18.17 -0.32 15.13
CA ALA A 239 -17.24 0.60 14.47
C ALA A 239 -15.78 0.11 14.53
N SER A 240 -15.35 -0.45 15.67
CA SER A 240 -14.01 -1.03 15.79
C SER A 240 -13.80 -2.25 14.90
N LEU A 241 -14.83 -3.10 14.73
CA LEU A 241 -14.78 -4.24 13.82
C LEU A 241 -14.78 -3.80 12.36
N VAL A 242 -15.62 -2.83 11.98
CA VAL A 242 -15.60 -2.23 10.63
C VAL A 242 -14.22 -1.68 10.32
N THR A 243 -13.61 -0.97 11.26
CA THR A 243 -12.26 -0.41 11.10
C THR A 243 -11.21 -1.50 10.93
N LEU A 244 -11.27 -2.55 11.75
CA LEU A 244 -10.37 -3.70 11.64
C LEU A 244 -10.52 -4.37 10.27
N VAL A 245 -11.75 -4.64 9.81
CA VAL A 245 -12.02 -5.24 8.50
C VAL A 245 -11.50 -4.34 7.37
N VAL A 246 -11.76 -3.03 7.44
CA VAL A 246 -11.23 -2.05 6.47
C VAL A 246 -9.71 -2.16 6.35
N TYR A 247 -9.01 -2.28 7.47
CA TYR A 247 -7.55 -2.44 7.51
C TYR A 247 -7.06 -3.82 7.06
N LEU A 248 -7.90 -4.85 7.10
CA LEU A 248 -7.56 -6.19 6.59
C LEU A 248 -7.75 -6.33 5.08
N ILE A 249 -8.50 -5.42 4.44
CA ILE A 249 -8.61 -5.44 2.97
C ILE A 249 -7.39 -4.70 2.40
N PRO A 250 -6.55 -5.35 1.57
CA PRO A 250 -5.35 -4.75 1.01
C PRO A 250 -5.60 -3.37 0.40
N HIS A 251 -4.72 -2.41 0.69
CA HIS A 251 -4.84 -1.05 0.18
C HIS A 251 -4.52 -1.02 -1.33
N SER A 252 -5.17 -0.15 -2.11
CA SER A 252 -4.84 0.07 -3.53
C SER A 252 -4.98 -1.14 -4.50
N LEU A 253 -5.88 -2.10 -4.24
CA LEU A 253 -6.37 -3.02 -5.29
C LEU A 253 -7.05 -2.26 -6.45
N LEU A 254 -7.57 -1.05 -6.17
CA LEU A 254 -8.17 -0.11 -7.12
C LEU A 254 -7.74 1.32 -6.78
N GLY A 255 -6.42 1.51 -6.64
CA GLY A 255 -5.84 2.84 -6.39
C GLY A 255 -5.92 3.73 -7.64
N SER A 256 -5.76 5.05 -7.47
CA SER A 256 -5.66 5.99 -8.62
C SER A 256 -4.69 5.51 -9.71
N GLN A 257 -5.07 5.73 -10.97
CA GLN A 257 -4.38 5.17 -12.12
C GLN A 257 -4.22 6.23 -13.20
N TYR A 258 -3.02 6.33 -13.77
CA TYR A 258 -2.77 7.22 -14.89
C TYR A 258 -3.48 6.74 -16.14
N ASP A 259 -4.14 7.67 -16.83
CA ASP A 259 -4.85 7.41 -18.08
C ASP A 259 -3.95 7.81 -19.26
N TYR A 260 -3.28 6.81 -19.82
CA TYR A 260 -2.37 7.00 -20.95
C TYR A 260 -3.09 7.50 -22.21
N THR A 261 -4.40 7.31 -22.35
CA THR A 261 -5.17 7.74 -23.55
C THR A 261 -5.32 9.26 -23.62
N LYS A 262 -5.34 9.93 -22.47
CA LYS A 262 -5.49 11.40 -22.37
C LYS A 262 -4.20 12.17 -22.64
N SER A 263 -3.06 11.48 -22.71
CA SER A 263 -1.75 12.12 -22.86
C SER A 263 -1.35 12.44 -24.31
N GLY A 264 -2.16 12.04 -25.30
CA GLY A 264 -1.94 12.37 -26.72
C GLY A 264 -0.70 11.68 -27.32
N HIS A 265 -0.79 11.27 -28.58
CA HIS A 265 0.36 10.80 -29.35
C HIS A 265 1.50 11.84 -29.33
N GLY A 266 2.72 11.44 -28.95
CA GLY A 266 3.88 12.34 -29.03
C GLY A 266 5.16 11.81 -28.39
N GLY A 267 5.81 10.85 -29.06
CA GLY A 267 7.15 10.38 -28.71
C GLY A 267 7.43 9.04 -29.37
N ASN A 268 7.94 9.08 -30.60
CA ASN A 268 8.30 7.93 -31.44
C ASN A 268 9.43 7.06 -30.78
N PRO A 269 9.64 5.83 -31.26
CA PRO A 269 10.15 4.67 -30.51
C PRO A 269 11.58 4.77 -29.97
#